data_AF-A0A7C1YLR1-F1
#
_entry.id   AF-A0A7C1YLR1-F1
#
_cell.length_a   1.000
_cell.length_b   1.000
_cell.length_c   1.000
_cell.angle_alpha   90.00
_cell.angle_beta   90.00
_cell.angle_gamma   90.00
#
_symmetry.space_group_name_H-M   'P 1'
#
loop_
_entity.id
_entity.type
_entity.pdbx_description
1 polymer ?
#
loop_
_entity_poly.entity_id
_entity_poly.type
_entity_poly.pdbx_seq_one_letter_code
_entity_poly.pdbx_strand_id
1 'polypeptide(L)'
;MLALHLLSAIIWVGGMFFAYMALRPVAASILEPPVRLRLWVGVFSKFFPWVWICIILLLATGYWMVFNVFGGMGTAPSYIHVMNGTGIIMMLIFLHVFFAPYKRLKQAVENEDWPTGGSKLAQIRMLIGINTILGLAVSLIAGGGRYLA
;
A
#
# COMPACT_ATOMS: atom_id res chain seq x y z
N MET A 1 3.97 11.55 17.71
CA MET A 1 2.86 11.10 16.85
C MET A 1 3.11 11.37 15.38
N LEU A 2 3.38 12.62 14.99
CA LEU A 2 3.66 12.96 13.58
C LEU A 2 4.81 12.14 12.96
N ALA A 3 5.96 12.01 13.65
CA ALA A 3 7.08 11.23 13.13
C ALA A 3 6.72 9.76 12.85
N LEU A 4 5.95 9.12 13.75
CA LEU A 4 5.49 7.74 13.56
C LEU A 4 4.49 7.61 12.42
N HIS A 5 3.60 8.59 12.27
CA HIS A 5 2.66 8.67 11.15
C HIS A 5 3.42 8.77 9.81
N LEU A 6 4.40 9.69 9.73
CA LEU A 6 5.21 9.88 8.53
C LEU A 6 6.06 8.65 8.20
N LEU A 7 6.72 8.03 9.20
CA LEU A 7 7.48 6.80 8.98
C LEU A 7 6.61 5.67 8.45
N SER A 8 5.38 5.52 8.98
CA SER A 8 4.43 4.51 8.50
C SER A 8 4.02 4.77 7.04
N ALA A 9 3.78 6.03 6.67
CA ALA A 9 3.50 6.42 5.30
C ALA A 9 4.70 6.15 4.37
N ILE A 10 5.92 6.52 4.79
CA ILE A 10 7.15 6.32 4.02
C ILE A 10 7.42 4.83 3.79
N ILE A 11 7.32 3.99 4.83
CA ILE A 11 7.57 2.56 4.72
C ILE A 11 6.56 1.92 3.75
N TRP A 12 5.28 2.25 3.88
CA TRP A 12 4.25 1.66 3.03
C TRP A 12 4.34 2.16 1.59
N VAL A 13 4.29 3.48 1.36
CA VAL A 13 4.30 4.08 0.03
C VAL A 13 5.65 3.83 -0.67
N GLY A 14 6.76 4.02 0.05
CA GLY A 14 8.11 3.74 -0.46
C GLY A 14 8.33 2.28 -0.80
N GLY A 15 7.82 1.34 0.03
CA GLY A 15 7.87 -0.09 -0.27
C GLY A 15 7.09 -0.47 -1.52
N MET A 16 5.89 0.09 -1.71
CA MET A 16 5.12 -0.12 -2.94
C MET A 16 5.79 0.49 -4.17
N PHE A 17 6.37 1.69 -4.03
CA PHE A 17 7.15 2.34 -5.09
C PHE A 17 8.33 1.49 -5.51
N PHE A 18 9.16 1.03 -4.56
CA PHE A 18 10.30 0.16 -4.82
C PHE A 18 9.87 -1.15 -5.50
N ALA A 19 8.81 -1.79 -5.00
CA ALA A 19 8.29 -3.03 -5.56
C ALA A 19 7.89 -2.85 -7.03
N TYR A 20 7.23 -1.73 -7.36
CA TYR A 20 6.72 -1.47 -8.70
C TYR A 20 7.82 -1.01 -9.69
N MET A 21 8.69 -0.09 -9.25
CA MET A 21 9.65 0.60 -10.12
C MET A 21 10.99 -0.13 -10.25
N ALA A 22 11.42 -0.89 -9.25
CA ALA A 22 12.73 -1.54 -9.24
C ALA A 22 12.62 -3.06 -9.23
N LEU A 23 11.99 -3.63 -8.20
CA LEU A 23 11.95 -5.08 -8.02
C LEU A 23 11.24 -5.78 -9.18
N ARG A 24 10.07 -5.28 -9.59
CA ARG A 24 9.29 -5.88 -10.68
C ARG A 24 10.03 -5.93 -12.02
N PRO A 25 10.52 -4.82 -12.60
CA PRO A 25 11.14 -4.87 -13.92
C PRO A 25 12.37 -5.79 -13.93
N VAL A 26 13.18 -5.77 -12.87
CA VAL A 26 14.35 -6.66 -12.75
C VAL A 26 13.92 -8.12 -12.63
N ALA A 27 12.96 -8.45 -11.76
CA ALA A 27 12.44 -9.81 -11.65
C ALA A 27 11.78 -10.29 -12.96
N ALA A 28 11.21 -9.39 -13.76
CA ALA A 28 10.61 -9.72 -15.03
C ALA A 28 11.63 -9.95 -16.15
N SER A 29 12.82 -9.33 -16.08
CA SER A 29 13.86 -9.47 -17.10
C SER A 29 14.79 -10.66 -16.87
N ILE A 30 15.01 -11.07 -15.62
CA ILE A 30 16.00 -12.11 -15.29
C ILE A 30 15.39 -13.45 -14.85
N LEU A 31 14.13 -13.48 -14.40
CA LEU A 31 13.52 -14.70 -13.86
C LEU A 31 12.47 -15.29 -14.78
N GLU A 32 12.51 -16.61 -14.90
CA GLU A 32 11.47 -17.40 -15.55
C GLU A 32 10.11 -17.26 -14.81
N PRO A 33 8.98 -17.47 -15.51
CA PRO A 33 7.65 -17.22 -14.93
C PRO A 33 7.37 -17.95 -13.59
N PRO A 34 7.66 -19.27 -13.42
CA PRO A 34 7.40 -19.96 -12.15
C PRO A 34 8.25 -19.43 -10.99
N VAL A 35 9.54 -19.19 -11.25
CA VAL A 35 10.48 -18.65 -10.24
C VAL A 35 10.05 -17.25 -9.81
N ARG A 36 9.63 -16.42 -10.78
CA ARG A 36 9.10 -15.08 -10.52
C ARG A 36 7.85 -15.11 -9.64
N LEU A 37 6.92 -16.05 -9.86
CA LEU A 37 5.72 -16.18 -9.02
C LEU A 37 6.08 -16.58 -7.58
N ARG A 38 7.00 -17.53 -7.40
CA ARG A 38 7.51 -17.92 -6.08
C ARG A 38 8.20 -16.76 -5.36
N LEU A 39 9.02 -15.97 -6.07
CA LEU A 39 9.62 -14.75 -5.53
C LEU A 39 8.56 -13.79 -4.99
N TRP A 40 7.52 -13.50 -5.78
CA TRP A 40 6.46 -12.56 -5.36
C TRP A 40 5.68 -13.04 -4.15
N VAL A 41 5.37 -14.34 -4.06
CA VAL A 41 4.76 -14.92 -2.85
C VAL A 41 5.66 -14.67 -1.63
N GLY A 42 6.97 -14.92 -1.77
CA GLY A 42 7.97 -14.66 -0.74
C GLY A 42 8.02 -13.19 -0.31
N VAL A 43 8.16 -12.27 -1.27
CA VAL A 43 8.20 -10.83 -1.05
C VAL A 43 6.95 -10.34 -0.32
N PHE A 44 5.76 -10.71 -0.81
CA PHE A 44 4.50 -10.32 -0.17
C PHE A 44 4.35 -10.91 1.23
N SER A 45 4.85 -12.13 1.48
CA SER A 45 4.78 -12.73 2.82
C SER A 45 5.60 -11.97 3.87
N LYS A 46 6.67 -11.29 3.44
CA LYS A 46 7.50 -10.44 4.30
C LYS A 46 6.97 -9.00 4.36
N PHE A 47 6.48 -8.45 3.25
CA PHE A 47 6.06 -7.05 3.18
C PHE A 47 4.65 -6.80 3.77
N PHE A 48 3.69 -7.69 3.56
CA PHE A 48 2.31 -7.45 4.01
C PHE A 48 2.14 -7.34 5.54
N PRO A 49 2.89 -8.07 6.39
CA PRO A 49 2.90 -7.80 7.84
C PRO A 49 3.30 -6.36 8.18
N TRP A 50 4.29 -5.79 7.49
CA TRP A 50 4.67 -4.38 7.65
C TRP A 50 3.55 -3.43 7.21
N VAL A 51 2.85 -3.76 6.12
CA VAL A 51 1.70 -2.96 5.67
C VAL A 51 0.58 -2.94 6.70
N TRP A 52 0.27 -4.09 7.31
CA TRP A 52 -0.70 -4.16 8.41
C TRP A 52 -0.32 -3.26 9.59
N ILE A 53 0.95 -3.32 10.02
CA ILE A 53 1.48 -2.45 11.07
C ILE A 53 1.33 -0.98 10.67
N CYS A 54 1.72 -0.61 9.44
CA CYS A 54 1.60 0.76 8.93
C CYS A 54 0.15 1.25 8.92
N ILE A 55 -0.81 0.43 8.49
CA ILE A 55 -2.25 0.79 8.48
C ILE A 55 -2.73 1.10 9.91
N ILE A 56 -2.43 0.23 10.87
CA ILE A 56 -2.84 0.42 12.27
C ILE A 56 -2.23 1.70 12.82
N LEU A 57 -0.93 1.91 12.61
CA LEU A 57 -0.23 3.10 13.08
C LEU A 57 -0.76 4.37 12.42
N LEU A 58 -1.02 4.36 11.12
CA LEU A 58 -1.56 5.51 10.39
C LEU A 58 -2.94 5.91 10.88
N LEU A 59 -3.84 4.95 11.10
CA LEU A 59 -5.18 5.23 11.64
C LEU A 59 -5.09 5.75 13.08
N ALA A 60 -4.34 5.05 13.95
CA ALA A 60 -4.21 5.42 15.35
C ALA A 60 -3.59 6.83 15.51
N THR A 61 -2.48 7.09 14.83
CA THR A 61 -1.79 8.39 14.91
C THR A 61 -2.55 9.49 14.16
N GLY A 62 -3.20 9.15 13.03
CA GLY A 62 -3.99 10.10 12.23
C GLY A 62 -5.20 10.62 12.98
N TYR A 63 -6.04 9.71 13.51
CA TYR A 63 -7.19 10.12 14.32
C TYR A 63 -6.77 10.81 15.62
N TRP A 64 -5.68 10.36 16.25
CA TRP A 64 -5.15 11.07 17.41
C TRP A 64 -4.82 12.53 17.07
N MET A 65 -4.16 12.80 15.93
CA MET A 65 -3.86 14.17 15.48
C MET A 65 -5.14 14.96 15.14
N VAL A 66 -6.12 14.33 14.48
CA VAL A 66 -7.42 14.98 14.19
C VAL A 66 -8.08 15.50 15.48
N PHE A 67 -8.17 14.67 16.53
CA PHE A 67 -8.86 15.06 17.75
C PHE A 67 -8.03 15.93 18.71
N ASN A 68 -6.71 15.70 18.80
CA ASN A 68 -5.87 16.38 19.79
C ASN A 68 -5.12 17.61 19.24
N VAL A 69 -4.93 17.70 17.92
CA VAL A 69 -4.21 18.80 17.28
C VAL A 69 -5.16 19.69 16.49
N PHE A 70 -6.07 19.09 15.71
CA PHE A 70 -6.99 19.84 14.86
C PHE A 70 -8.33 20.15 15.51
N GLY A 71 -8.55 19.77 16.78
CA GLY A 71 -9.80 20.05 17.53
C GLY A 71 -11.00 19.19 17.12
N GLY A 72 -10.79 18.15 16.30
CA GLY A 72 -11.83 17.25 15.81
C GLY A 72 -12.05 17.33 14.29
N MET A 73 -12.94 16.47 13.79
CA MET A 73 -13.24 16.41 12.35
C MET A 73 -13.99 17.65 11.84
N GLY A 74 -14.75 18.36 12.67
CA GLY A 74 -15.47 19.56 12.24
C GLY A 74 -14.58 20.78 12.02
N THR A 75 -13.40 20.80 12.66
CA THR A 75 -12.43 21.91 12.64
C THR A 75 -11.19 21.59 11.82
N ALA A 76 -11.03 20.33 11.38
CA ALA A 76 -9.91 19.91 10.57
C ALA A 76 -9.96 20.59 9.18
N PRO A 77 -8.81 21.04 8.64
CA PRO A 77 -8.75 21.57 7.29
C PRO A 77 -9.20 20.57 6.22
N SER A 78 -9.70 21.07 5.08
CA SER A 78 -10.21 20.24 3.97
C SER A 78 -9.21 19.19 3.46
N TYR A 79 -7.91 19.51 3.44
CA TYR A 79 -6.87 18.57 3.00
C TYR A 79 -6.74 17.34 3.91
N ILE A 80 -7.08 17.45 5.21
CA ILE A 80 -7.11 16.32 6.14
C ILE A 80 -8.27 15.38 5.80
N HIS A 81 -9.42 15.91 5.39
CA HIS A 81 -10.56 15.09 4.95
C HIS A 81 -10.23 14.32 3.67
N VAL A 82 -9.57 14.97 2.71
CA VAL A 82 -9.08 14.33 1.48
C VAL A 82 -8.07 13.23 1.82
N MET A 83 -7.07 13.55 2.66
CA MET A 83 -6.07 12.59 3.14
C MET A 83 -6.72 11.36 3.82
N ASN A 84 -7.69 11.59 4.72
CA ASN A 84 -8.42 10.52 5.39
C ASN A 84 -9.21 9.68 4.39
N GLY A 85 -9.99 10.31 3.50
CA GLY A 85 -10.78 9.61 2.49
C GLY A 85 -9.92 8.75 1.57
N THR A 86 -8.82 9.29 1.06
CA THR A 86 -7.89 8.53 0.23
C THR A 86 -7.18 7.42 1.01
N GLY A 87 -6.76 7.67 2.25
CA GLY A 87 -6.16 6.65 3.12
C GLY A 87 -7.09 5.46 3.36
N ILE A 88 -8.39 5.69 3.54
CA ILE A 88 -9.40 4.63 3.64
C ILE A 88 -9.53 3.85 2.32
N ILE A 89 -9.57 4.53 1.17
CA ILE A 89 -9.59 3.86 -0.14
C ILE A 89 -8.36 2.96 -0.31
N MET A 90 -7.17 3.48 0.01
CA MET A 90 -5.92 2.73 -0.05
C MET A 90 -5.94 1.48 0.84
N MET A 91 -6.46 1.60 2.06
CA MET A 91 -6.64 0.47 2.97
C MET A 91 -7.59 -0.57 2.39
N LEU A 92 -8.73 -0.16 1.82
CA LEU A 92 -9.69 -1.08 1.20
C LEU A 92 -9.09 -1.84 0.01
N ILE A 93 -8.28 -1.15 -0.81
CA ILE A 93 -7.52 -1.79 -1.89
C ILE A 93 -6.58 -2.86 -1.32
N PHE A 94 -5.83 -2.53 -0.27
CA PHE A 94 -4.93 -3.50 0.37
C PHE A 94 -5.68 -4.70 0.96
N LEU A 95 -6.79 -4.47 1.67
CA LEU A 95 -7.63 -5.55 2.22
C LEU A 95 -8.11 -6.48 1.10
N HIS A 96 -8.59 -5.91 -0.01
CA HIS A 96 -8.97 -6.70 -1.17
C HIS A 96 -7.79 -7.51 -1.71
N VAL A 97 -6.62 -6.89 -1.92
CA VAL A 97 -5.39 -7.55 -2.38
C VAL A 97 -4.98 -8.72 -1.47
N PHE A 98 -4.99 -8.51 -0.16
CA PHE A 98 -4.53 -9.47 0.82
C PHE A 98 -5.46 -10.69 0.91
N PHE A 99 -6.77 -10.45 1.03
CA PHE A 99 -7.73 -11.53 1.28
C PHE A 99 -8.15 -12.29 0.01
N ALA A 100 -8.11 -11.65 -1.17
CA ALA A 100 -8.56 -12.28 -2.42
C ALA A 100 -7.41 -12.73 -3.34
N PRO A 101 -6.75 -11.87 -4.15
CA PRO A 101 -5.79 -12.34 -5.15
C PRO A 101 -4.49 -12.84 -4.54
N TYR A 102 -4.02 -12.33 -3.38
CA TYR A 102 -2.82 -12.87 -2.74
C TYR A 102 -3.02 -14.30 -2.23
N LYS A 103 -4.15 -14.57 -1.56
CA LYS A 103 -4.53 -15.92 -1.16
C LYS A 103 -4.59 -16.87 -2.36
N ARG A 104 -5.23 -16.45 -3.45
CA ARG A 104 -5.33 -17.24 -4.70
C ARG A 104 -3.98 -17.43 -5.38
N LEU A 105 -3.10 -16.43 -5.34
CA LEU A 105 -1.74 -16.53 -5.88
C LEU A 105 -0.93 -17.59 -5.12
N LYS A 106 -0.99 -17.61 -3.78
CA LYS A 106 -0.32 -18.65 -2.99
C LYS A 106 -0.77 -20.05 -3.37
N GLN A 107 -2.09 -20.26 -3.40
CA GLN A 107 -2.69 -21.54 -3.77
C GLN A 107 -2.28 -21.98 -5.18
N ALA A 108 -2.28 -21.05 -6.15
CA ALA A 108 -1.85 -21.35 -7.51
C ALA A 108 -0.36 -21.74 -7.58
N VAL A 109 0.51 -21.08 -6.80
CA VAL A 109 1.94 -21.42 -6.73
C VAL A 109 2.18 -22.76 -6.04
N GLU A 110 1.43 -23.07 -4.97
CA GLU A 110 1.49 -24.35 -4.25
C GLU A 110 1.03 -25.52 -5.14
N ASN A 111 0.02 -25.30 -5.97
CA ASN A 111 -0.52 -26.30 -6.91
C ASN A 111 0.19 -26.29 -8.28
N GLU A 112 1.22 -25.47 -8.46
CA GLU A 112 1.94 -25.29 -9.73
C GLU A 112 1.04 -24.85 -10.93
N ASP A 113 -0.09 -24.21 -10.63
CA ASP A 113 -0.99 -23.56 -11.60
C ASP A 113 -0.44 -22.18 -12.00
N TRP A 114 0.57 -22.21 -12.87
CA TRP A 114 1.24 -21.00 -13.36
C TRP A 114 0.33 -20.02 -14.11
N PRO A 115 -0.64 -20.46 -14.96
CA PRO A 115 -1.59 -19.57 -15.61
C PRO A 115 -2.43 -18.75 -14.62
N THR A 116 -3.02 -19.41 -13.62
CA THR A 116 -3.80 -18.71 -12.59
C THR A 116 -2.90 -17.81 -11.75
N GLY A 117 -1.71 -18.30 -11.37
CA GLY A 117 -0.73 -17.50 -10.63
C GLY A 117 -0.35 -16.21 -11.36
N GLY A 118 -0.07 -16.29 -12.65
CA GLY A 118 0.21 -15.12 -13.50
C GLY A 118 -0.94 -14.11 -13.54
N SER A 119 -2.18 -14.58 -13.70
CA SER A 119 -3.38 -13.75 -13.70
C SER A 119 -3.56 -13.02 -12.36
N LYS A 120 -3.43 -13.72 -11.23
CA LYS A 120 -3.57 -13.10 -9.90
C LYS A 120 -2.44 -12.14 -9.57
N LEU A 121 -1.20 -12.44 -9.97
CA LEU A 121 -0.10 -11.50 -9.83
C LEU A 121 -0.34 -10.22 -10.66
N ALA A 122 -0.88 -10.34 -11.88
CA ALA A 122 -1.22 -9.18 -12.70
C ALA A 122 -2.31 -8.30 -12.05
N GLN A 123 -3.32 -8.92 -11.43
CA GLN A 123 -4.35 -8.21 -10.66
C GLN A 123 -3.74 -7.48 -9.45
N ILE A 124 -2.90 -8.16 -8.67
CA ILE A 124 -2.19 -7.54 -7.52
C ILE A 124 -1.36 -6.35 -7.99
N ARG A 125 -0.62 -6.49 -9.10
CA ARG A 125 0.21 -5.42 -9.66
C ARG A 125 -0.61 -4.19 -10.01
N MET A 126 -1.75 -4.36 -10.68
CA MET A 126 -2.63 -3.24 -11.04
C MET A 126 -3.10 -2.50 -9.79
N LEU A 127 -3.57 -3.25 -8.78
CA LEU A 127 -4.08 -2.68 -7.54
C LEU A 127 -2.97 -1.97 -6.74
N ILE A 128 -1.79 -2.57 -6.62
CA ILE A 128 -0.63 -1.92 -6.00
C ILE A 128 -0.23 -0.67 -6.78
N GLY A 129 -0.25 -0.69 -8.12
CA GLY A 129 0.05 0.49 -8.94
C GLY A 129 -0.91 1.66 -8.68
N ILE A 130 -2.21 1.39 -8.63
CA ILE A 130 -3.23 2.39 -8.24
C ILE A 130 -2.94 2.89 -6.82
N ASN A 131 -2.67 1.98 -5.88
CA ASN A 131 -2.41 2.33 -4.50
C ASN A 131 -1.15 3.20 -4.33
N THR A 132 -0.09 2.95 -5.11
CA THR A 132 1.12 3.76 -5.14
C THR A 132 0.82 5.17 -5.63
N ILE A 133 0.04 5.32 -6.71
CA ILE A 133 -0.33 6.65 -7.24
C ILE A 133 -1.12 7.44 -6.18
N LEU A 134 -2.11 6.80 -5.54
CA LEU A 134 -2.88 7.42 -4.46
C LEU A 134 -1.96 7.82 -3.29
N GLY A 135 -1.05 6.94 -2.87
CA GLY A 135 -0.12 7.22 -1.78
C GLY A 135 0.81 8.39 -2.07
N LEU A 136 1.34 8.48 -3.30
CA LEU A 136 2.16 9.62 -3.73
C LEU A 136 1.34 10.92 -3.79
N ALA A 137 0.12 10.88 -4.34
CA ALA A 137 -0.76 12.03 -4.41
C ALA A 137 -1.12 12.55 -3.00
N VAL A 138 -1.47 11.66 -2.08
CA VAL A 138 -1.75 12.02 -0.67
C VAL A 138 -0.52 12.58 0.01
N SER A 139 0.67 12.03 -0.25
CA SER A 139 1.92 12.56 0.32
C SER A 139 2.19 13.99 -0.15
N LEU A 140 1.89 14.30 -1.42
CA LEU A 140 1.98 15.67 -1.96
C LEU A 140 0.95 16.60 -1.33
N ILE A 141 -0.31 16.15 -1.18
CA ILE A 141 -1.36 16.94 -0.51
C ILE A 141 -1.03 17.19 0.95
N ALA A 142 -0.47 16.20 1.65
CA ALA A 142 -0.08 16.32 3.05
C ALA A 142 1.09 17.30 3.23
N GLY A 143 2.12 17.21 2.39
CA GLY A 143 3.30 18.09 2.46
C GLY A 143 3.03 19.51 1.92
N GLY A 144 2.24 19.62 0.86
CA GLY A 144 1.90 20.88 0.20
C GLY A 144 0.70 21.60 0.79
N GLY A 145 -0.22 20.88 1.44
CA GLY A 145 -1.48 21.42 1.97
C GLY A 145 -1.29 22.54 2.99
N ARG A 146 -0.17 22.53 3.74
CA ARG A 146 0.18 23.63 4.65
C ARG A 146 0.49 24.95 3.94
N TYR A 147 0.84 24.91 2.65
CA TYR A 147 1.16 26.10 1.84
C TYR A 147 0.03 26.51 0.89
N LEU A 148 -1.02 25.69 0.78
CA LEU A 148 -2.16 25.89 -0.14
C LEU A 148 -3.48 26.20 0.59
N ALA A 149 -3.47 26.29 1.92
CA ALA A 149 -4.61 26.55 2.79
C ALA A 149 -4.46 27.87 3.54
#